data_AF-A0A923TNB3-F1
#
_entry.id   AF-A0A923TNB3-F1
#
_cell.length_a   1.000
_cell.length_b   1.000
_cell.length_c   1.000
_cell.angle_alpha   90.00
_cell.angle_beta   90.00
_cell.angle_gamma   90.00
#
_symmetry.space_group_name_H-M   'P 1'
#
loop_
_entity.id
_entity.type
_entity.pdbx_description
1 polymer ?
#
loop_
_entity_poly.entity_id
_entity_poly.type
_entity_poly.pdbx_seq_one_letter_code
_entity_poly.pdbx_strand_id
1 'polypeptide(L)' 'MALIVHKYGGTSMGSTERIRNVAKRVAKWARAGHQMVVVPSAMSGETNRLLGLAKELAPTQHSDA' A
#
# COMPACT_ATOMS: atom_id res chain seq x y z
N MET A 1 -10.07 8.50 -23.63
CA MET A 1 -9.27 8.86 -22.43
C MET A 1 -10.20 8.85 -21.22
N ALA A 2 -9.85 8.14 -20.15
CA ALA A 2 -10.62 8.09 -18.91
C ALA A 2 -9.69 8.27 -17.70
N LEU A 3 -10.23 8.74 -16.58
CA LEU A 3 -9.52 8.79 -15.29
C LEU A 3 -9.78 7.49 -14.53
N ILE A 4 -8.72 6.75 -14.20
CA ILE A 4 -8.80 5.43 -13.55
C ILE A 4 -7.99 5.45 -12.26
N VAL A 5 -8.62 4.96 -11.18
CA VAL A 5 -7.97 4.79 -9.88
C VAL A 5 -7.68 3.31 -9.65
N HIS A 6 -6.41 2.97 -9.43
CA HIS A 6 -5.99 1.63 -9.03
C HIS A 6 -5.56 1.62 -7.56
N LYS A 7 -6.25 0.85 -6.73
CA LYS A 7 -5.84 0.58 -5.35
C LYS A 7 -5.17 -0.79 -5.25
N TYR A 8 -4.03 -0.86 -4.57
CA TYR A 8 -3.30 -2.11 -4.32
C TYR A 8 -3.14 -2.34 -2.81
N GLY A 9 -3.61 -3.49 -2.32
CA GLY A 9 -3.46 -3.88 -0.91
C GLY A 9 -2.06 -4.41 -0.58
N GLY A 10 -1.76 -4.58 0.71
CA GLY A 10 -0.43 -4.99 1.16
C GLY A 10 0.05 -6.34 0.61
N THR A 11 -0.86 -7.29 0.38
CA THR A 11 -0.52 -8.57 -0.28
C THR A 11 -0.08 -8.36 -1.73
N SER A 12 -0.68 -7.42 -2.46
CA SER A 12 -0.27 -7.05 -3.83
C SER A 12 1.07 -6.32 -3.87
N MET A 13 1.51 -5.77 -2.73
CA MET A 13 2.75 -5.02 -2.57
C MET A 13 3.82 -5.79 -1.79
N GLY A 14 3.58 -7.05 -1.42
CA GLY A 14 4.38 -7.78 -0.42
C GLY A 14 5.81 -8.15 -0.81
N SER A 15 6.24 -7.90 -2.04
CA SER A 15 7.63 -8.09 -2.47
C SER A 15 7.97 -7.18 -3.65
N THR A 16 9.27 -7.00 -3.92
CA THR A 16 9.78 -6.24 -5.07
C THR A 16 9.28 -6.78 -6.41
N GLU A 17 9.13 -8.10 -6.55
CA GLU A 17 8.61 -8.76 -7.75
C GLU A 17 7.13 -8.41 -7.95
N ARG A 18 6.35 -8.43 -6.86
CA ARG A 18 4.93 -8.07 -6.89
C ARG A 18 4.74 -6.59 -7.24
N ILE A 19 5.56 -5.71 -6.67
CA ILE A 19 5.57 -4.28 -6.99
C ILE A 19 5.89 -4.06 -8.47
N ARG A 20 6.90 -4.77 -9.00
CA ARG A 20 7.24 -4.71 -10.44
C ARG A 20 6.08 -5.17 -11.32
N ASN A 21 5.35 -6.20 -10.91
CA ASN A 21 4.15 -6.67 -11.63
C ASN A 21 3.01 -5.65 -11.58
N VAL A 22 2.79 -4.98 -10.44
CA VAL A 22 1.84 -3.86 -10.31
C VAL A 22 2.22 -2.71 -11.24
N ALA A 23 3.50 -2.31 -11.27
CA ALA A 23 4.00 -1.27 -12.15
C ALA A 23 3.75 -1.59 -13.64
N LYS A 24 4.03 -2.84 -14.07
CA LYS A 24 3.72 -3.30 -15.44
C LYS A 24 2.23 -3.16 -15.78
N ARG A 25 1.33 -3.47 -14.83
CA ARG A 25 -0.12 -3.32 -15.00
C ARG A 25 -0.52 -1.85 -15.13
N VAL A 26 -0.06 -0.97 -14.23
CA VAL A 26 -0.34 0.48 -14.31
C VAL A 26 0.15 1.05 -15.64
N ALA A 27 1.37 0.71 -16.05
CA ALA A 27 1.96 1.20 -17.29
C ALA A 27 1.18 0.75 -18.53
N LYS A 28 0.55 -0.43 -18.50
CA LYS A 28 -0.35 -0.88 -19.58
C LYS A 28 -1.52 0.09 -19.79
N TRP A 29 -2.17 0.51 -18.70
CA TRP A 29 -3.33 1.42 -18.79
C TRP A 29 -2.92 2.86 -19.12
N ALA A 30 -1.80 3.33 -18.57
CA ALA A 30 -1.23 4.62 -18.97
C ALA A 30 -0.92 4.67 -20.47
N ARG A 31 -0.27 3.62 -21.02
CA ARG A 31 0.01 3.51 -22.47
C ARG A 31 -1.23 3.40 -23.34
N ALA A 32 -2.35 2.93 -22.81
CA ALA A 32 -3.63 2.90 -23.50
C ALA A 32 -4.33 4.28 -23.53
N GLY A 33 -3.71 5.34 -23.01
CA GLY A 33 -4.22 6.71 -23.06
C GLY A 33 -5.19 7.05 -21.92
N HIS A 34 -5.10 6.34 -20.79
CA HIS A 34 -5.85 6.68 -19.57
C HIS A 34 -5.00 7.53 -18.62
N GLN A 35 -5.66 8.43 -17.88
CA GLN A 35 -5.06 9.12 -16.75
C GLN A 35 -5.15 8.21 -15.53
N MET A 36 -4.01 7.96 -14.88
CA MET A 36 -3.92 6.98 -13.79
C MET A 36 -3.68 7.67 -12.45
N VAL A 37 -4.45 7.29 -11.44
CA VAL A 37 -4.15 7.52 -10.03
C VAL A 37 -3.89 6.16 -9.38
N VAL A 38 -2.81 6.04 -8.62
CA VAL A 38 -2.42 4.77 -7.99
C VAL A 38 -2.30 4.96 -6.49
N VAL A 39 -3.00 4.11 -5.73
CA VAL A 39 -3.03 4.14 -4.26
C VAL A 39 -2.47 2.82 -3.71
N PRO A 40 -1.18 2.75 -3.39
CA PRO A 40 -0.60 1.59 -2.73
C PRO A 40 -0.81 1.64 -1.21
N SER A 41 -1.15 0.50 -0.62
CA SER A 41 -0.98 0.28 0.83
C SER A 41 0.48 -0.03 1.16
N ALA A 42 0.84 0.06 2.45
CA ALA A 42 2.12 -0.48 2.95
C ALA A 42 2.28 -1.97 2.58
N MET A 43 3.53 -2.42 2.45
CA MET A 43 3.83 -3.82 2.17
C MET A 43 3.26 -4.73 3.26
N SER A 44 2.93 -5.98 2.89
CA SER A 44 2.35 -6.95 3.82
C SER A 44 3.12 -7.03 5.13
N GLY A 45 2.42 -6.83 6.26
CA GLY A 45 3.02 -6.88 7.60
C GLY A 45 3.60 -5.55 8.11
N GLU A 46 3.96 -4.60 7.24
CA GLU A 46 4.67 -3.38 7.67
C GLU A 46 3.83 -2.47 8.56
N THR A 47 2.52 -2.34 8.30
CA THR A 47 1.62 -1.59 9.20
C THR A 47 1.62 -2.21 10.60
N ASN A 48 1.55 -3.54 10.71
CA ASN A 48 1.56 -4.22 12.00
C ASN A 48 2.92 -4.09 12.70
N ARG A 49 4.03 -4.17 11.94
CA ARG A 49 5.39 -3.96 12.47
C ARG A 49 5.53 -2.57 13.08
N LEU A 50 5.10 -1.53 12.36
CA LEU A 50 5.16 -0.14 12.84
C LEU A 50 4.25 0.09 14.05
N LEU A 51 3.03 -0.47 14.05
CA LEU A 51 2.14 -0.42 15.21
C LEU A 51 2.71 -1.16 16.42
N GLY A 52 3.45 -2.26 16.21
CA GLY A 52 4.17 -2.97 17.26
C GLY A 52 5.25 -2.09 17.89
N LEU A 53 6.12 -1.50 17.07
CA LEU A 53 7.17 -0.58 17.53
C LEU A 53 6.59 0.62 18.31
N ALA A 54 5.49 1.19 17.82
CA ALA A 54 4.83 2.29 18.52
C ALA A 54 4.35 1.89 19.93
N LYS A 55 3.80 0.67 20.09
CA LYS A 55 3.35 0.15 21.39
C LYS A 55 4.49 -0.15 22.34
N GLU A 56 5.66 -0.53 21.83
CA GLU A 56 6.86 -0.75 22.66
C GLU A 56 7.41 0.58 23.21
N LEU A 57 7.38 1.64 22.41
CA LEU A 57 7.86 2.97 22.80
C LEU A 57 6.88 3.74 23.68
N ALA A 58 5.58 3.61 23.38
CA ALA A 58 4.49 4.23 24.13
C ALA A 58 3.45 3.16 24.47
N PRO A 59 3.70 2.35 25.53
CA PRO A 59 2.70 1.44 26.03
C PRO A 59 1.45 2.24 26.37
N THR A 60 0.31 1.91 25.76
CA THR A 60 -0.97 2.53 26.10
C THR A 60 -1.25 2.28 27.58
N GLN A 61 -0.97 3.28 28.41
CA GLN A 61 -1.52 3.38 29.76
C GLN A 61 -3.03 3.58 29.55
N HIS A 62 -3.81 2.51 29.70
CA HIS A 62 -5.23 2.72 29.95
C HIS A 62 -5.30 3.37 31.33
N SER A 63 -5.36 4.71 31.36
CA SER A 63 -5.89 5.40 32.53
C SER A 63 -7.39 5.11 32.49
N ASP A 64 -7.78 4.00 33.11
CA ASP A 64 -9.18 3.64 33.31
C ASP A 64 -9.84 4.79 34.08
N ALA A 65 -10.87 5.35 33.46
CA ALA A 65 -11.87 6.17 34.12
C ALA A 65 -12.85 5.27 34.88
#